data_AF-X1VUA3-F1
#
_entry.id   AF-X1VUA3-F1
#
_cell.length_a   1.000
_cell.length_b   1.000
_cell.length_c   1.000
_cell.angle_alpha   90.00
_cell.angle_beta   90.00
_cell.angle_gamma   90.00
#
_symmetry.space_group_name_H-M   'P 1'
#
loop_
_entity.id
_entity.type
_entity.pdbx_description
1 polymer ?
#
loop_
_entity_poly.entity_id
_entity_poly.type
_entity_poly.pdbx_seq_one_letter_code
_entity_poly.pdbx_strand_id
1 'polypeptide(L)'
;MPEVTYYFNAYTVGVWGNPQNMVDGSLTTYGSTSTKNATQILTGNDCPGTDLGMITKVEIRAYGYGDGDDKITLNGTALTMPSSPGWSSYVDTGITTWAGIVALDATVQFTAVA
;
A
#
# COMPACT_ATOMS: atom_id res chain seq x y z
N MET A 1 5.79 -18.97 14.88
CA MET A 1 4.40 -18.45 14.80
C MET A 1 4.03 -18.32 13.33
N PRO A 2 2.77 -18.50 12.96
CA PRO A 2 2.31 -18.13 11.62
C PRO A 2 2.55 -16.63 11.40
N GLU A 3 2.99 -16.30 10.20
CA GLU A 3 3.10 -14.92 9.74
C GLU A 3 1.70 -14.32 9.62
N VAL A 4 1.52 -13.09 10.12
CA VAL A 4 0.25 -12.37 10.03
C VAL A 4 0.41 -11.24 9.03
N THR A 5 -0.30 -11.34 7.90
CA THR A 5 -0.35 -10.30 6.87
C THR A 5 -1.57 -9.41 7.12
N TYR A 6 -1.38 -8.10 7.02
CA TYR A 6 -2.44 -7.10 7.08
C TYR A 6 -2.61 -6.44 5.72
N TYR A 7 -3.85 -6.07 5.39
CA TYR A 7 -4.23 -5.51 4.11
C TYR A 7 -4.86 -4.13 4.28
N PHE A 8 -4.56 -3.23 3.34
CA PHE A 8 -5.30 -1.97 3.24
C PHE A 8 -6.75 -2.25 2.86
N ASN A 9 -7.68 -1.57 3.52
CA ASN A 9 -9.12 -1.77 3.37
C ASN A 9 -9.89 -0.47 3.12
N ALA A 10 -9.21 0.68 3.12
CA ALA A 10 -9.82 1.99 2.93
C ALA A 10 -8.91 2.94 2.14
N TYR A 11 -9.52 3.88 1.43
CA TYR A 11 -8.83 4.92 0.65
C TYR A 11 -9.61 6.23 0.71
N THR A 12 -8.94 7.35 0.45
CA THR A 12 -9.57 8.68 0.33
C THR A 12 -10.48 8.76 -0.89
N VAL A 13 -11.01 9.95 -1.21
CA VAL A 13 -11.65 10.18 -2.51
C VAL A 13 -10.76 9.65 -3.63
N GLY A 14 -11.35 8.81 -4.48
CA GLY A 14 -10.67 8.17 -5.59
C GLY A 14 -10.19 9.19 -6.61
N VAL A 15 -8.88 9.26 -6.80
CA VAL A 15 -8.25 10.12 -7.83
C VAL A 15 -7.91 9.32 -9.08
N TRP A 16 -7.95 7.99 -8.95
CA TRP A 16 -7.61 7.03 -9.98
C TRP A 16 -8.87 6.37 -10.56
N GLY A 17 -8.72 5.70 -11.71
CA GLY A 17 -9.71 4.78 -12.22
C GLY A 17 -9.74 3.49 -11.39
N ASN A 18 -10.93 3.06 -11.00
CA ASN A 18 -11.16 1.86 -10.19
C ASN A 18 -10.32 1.78 -8.89
N PRO A 19 -10.32 2.83 -8.05
CA PRO A 19 -9.50 2.87 -6.82
C PRO A 19 -9.87 1.76 -5.83
N GLN A 20 -11.11 1.27 -5.88
CA GLN A 20 -11.58 0.15 -5.06
C GLN A 20 -10.77 -1.13 -5.29
N ASN A 21 -10.21 -1.33 -6.49
CA ASN A 21 -9.42 -2.51 -6.81
C ASN A 21 -8.08 -2.55 -6.06
N MET A 22 -7.67 -1.44 -5.41
CA MET A 22 -6.45 -1.39 -4.60
C MET A 22 -6.63 -1.99 -3.20
N VAL A 23 -7.88 -2.20 -2.78
CA VAL A 23 -8.26 -2.65 -1.42
C VAL A 23 -9.25 -3.81 -1.44
N ASP A 24 -9.46 -4.45 -2.59
CA ASP A 24 -10.43 -5.54 -2.77
C ASP A 24 -9.88 -6.94 -2.43
N GLY A 25 -8.58 -7.01 -2.11
CA GLY A 25 -7.87 -8.25 -1.78
C GLY A 25 -7.56 -9.16 -2.98
N SER A 26 -7.84 -8.72 -4.21
CA SER A 26 -7.63 -9.52 -5.42
C SER A 26 -6.29 -9.20 -6.09
N LEU A 27 -5.48 -10.25 -6.30
CA LEU A 27 -4.21 -10.19 -7.04
C LEU A 27 -4.37 -10.00 -8.55
N THR A 28 -5.60 -9.84 -9.03
CA THR A 28 -5.93 -9.82 -10.47
C THR A 28 -6.67 -8.58 -10.94
N THR A 29 -7.08 -7.73 -10.01
CA THR A 29 -7.76 -6.47 -10.24
C THR A 29 -6.84 -5.33 -9.85
N TYR A 30 -6.94 -4.20 -10.55
CA TYR A 30 -5.95 -3.14 -10.45
C TYR A 30 -6.64 -1.77 -10.51
N GLY A 31 -6.19 -0.85 -9.65
CA GLY A 31 -6.42 0.58 -9.84
C GLY A 31 -5.43 1.13 -10.87
N SER A 32 -5.83 2.13 -11.63
CA SER A 32 -4.97 2.71 -12.68
C SER A 32 -5.21 4.20 -12.88
N THR A 33 -4.21 4.89 -13.43
CA THR A 33 -4.29 6.30 -13.78
C THR A 33 -3.46 6.58 -15.02
N SER A 34 -3.98 7.41 -15.93
CA SER A 34 -3.21 7.99 -17.04
C SER A 34 -2.62 9.36 -16.68
N THR A 35 -2.91 9.86 -15.48
CA THR A 35 -2.41 11.16 -15.01
C THR A 35 -1.07 10.97 -14.33
N LYS A 36 -0.02 11.61 -14.87
CA LYS A 36 1.32 11.61 -14.27
C LYS A 36 1.27 12.18 -12.87
N ASN A 37 1.99 11.54 -11.94
CA ASN A 37 2.09 11.97 -10.54
C ASN A 37 0.73 12.03 -9.83
N ALA A 38 -0.27 11.28 -10.31
CA ALA A 38 -1.50 11.13 -9.57
C ALA A 38 -1.25 10.24 -8.37
N THR A 39 -1.74 10.68 -7.22
CA THR A 39 -1.54 10.01 -5.94
C THR A 39 -2.86 9.49 -5.40
N GLN A 40 -2.90 8.21 -5.04
CA GLN A 40 -4.00 7.63 -4.27
C GLN A 40 -3.54 7.39 -2.83
N ILE A 41 -4.34 7.86 -1.87
CA ILE A 41 -4.07 7.68 -0.43
C ILE A 41 -4.95 6.54 0.07
N LEU A 42 -4.33 5.55 0.73
CA LEU A 42 -4.96 4.47 1.47
C LEU A 42 -4.92 4.82 2.96
N THR A 43 -6.07 4.87 3.62
CA THR A 43 -6.24 5.48 4.97
C THR A 43 -6.60 4.48 6.05
N GLY A 44 -6.56 3.19 5.75
CA GLY A 44 -6.96 2.17 6.70
C GLY A 44 -6.50 0.78 6.29
N ASN A 45 -6.32 -0.06 7.29
CA ASN A 45 -5.97 -1.46 7.16
C ASN A 45 -6.74 -2.32 8.17
N ASP A 46 -6.70 -3.63 7.99
CA ASP A 46 -7.37 -4.61 8.84
C ASP A 46 -6.57 -4.99 10.10
N CYS A 47 -5.49 -4.27 10.42
CA CYS A 47 -4.77 -4.48 11.68
C CYS A 47 -5.65 -4.04 12.86
N PRO A 48 -5.96 -4.96 13.81
CA PRO A 48 -6.85 -4.65 14.93
C PRO A 48 -6.23 -3.70 15.97
N GLY A 49 -4.98 -3.26 15.79
CA GLY A 49 -4.27 -2.38 16.73
C GLY A 49 -3.93 -3.02 18.08
N THR A 50 -4.21 -4.32 18.25
CA THR A 50 -3.86 -5.09 19.44
C THR A 50 -2.35 -5.18 19.58
N ASP A 51 -1.83 -5.13 20.82
CA ASP A 51 -0.43 -5.40 21.09
C ASP A 51 -0.11 -6.88 20.77
N LEU A 52 0.54 -7.12 19.63
CA LEU A 52 1.02 -8.45 19.23
C LEU A 52 2.53 -8.59 19.49
N GLY A 53 3.12 -7.70 20.29
CA GLY A 53 4.55 -7.68 20.60
C GLY A 53 5.37 -6.76 19.68
N MET A 54 6.68 -6.97 19.62
CA MET A 54 7.58 -6.13 18.81
C MET A 54 7.34 -6.33 17.32
N ILE A 55 6.92 -5.26 16.62
CA ILE A 55 6.85 -5.22 15.17
C ILE A 55 8.27 -5.09 14.63
N THR A 56 8.74 -6.10 13.91
CA THR A 56 10.06 -6.04 13.25
C THR A 56 9.94 -5.66 11.77
N LYS A 57 8.83 -6.00 11.11
CA LYS A 57 8.54 -5.73 9.70
C LYS A 57 7.03 -5.65 9.45
N VAL A 58 6.62 -4.87 8.45
CA VAL A 58 5.26 -4.89 7.91
C VAL A 58 5.36 -5.28 6.44
N GLU A 59 4.56 -6.26 6.03
CA GLU A 59 4.40 -6.59 4.62
C GLU A 59 3.31 -5.72 4.01
N ILE A 60 3.60 -5.07 2.89
CA ILE A 60 2.58 -4.35 2.14
C ILE A 60 2.39 -5.00 0.79
N ARG A 61 1.13 -5.39 0.57
CA ARG A 61 0.61 -5.91 -0.67
C ARG A 61 -0.33 -4.87 -1.24
N ALA A 62 0.10 -4.22 -2.32
CA ALA A 62 -0.67 -3.21 -3.02
C ALA A 62 -0.92 -3.68 -4.46
N TYR A 63 -2.08 -3.32 -5.00
CA TYR A 63 -2.53 -3.82 -6.30
C TYR A 63 -2.61 -2.67 -7.29
N GLY A 64 -1.80 -2.75 -8.34
CA GLY A 64 -1.94 -1.93 -9.53
C GLY A 64 -0.93 -2.35 -10.61
N TYR A 65 -0.98 -1.64 -11.73
CA TYR A 65 -0.04 -1.83 -12.84
C TYR A 65 0.99 -0.72 -12.83
N GLY A 66 2.26 -1.09 -12.82
CA GLY A 66 3.36 -0.15 -12.71
C GLY A 66 4.37 -0.34 -13.85
N ASP A 67 5.01 0.74 -14.26
CA ASP A 67 5.97 0.77 -15.37
C ASP A 67 7.45 0.80 -14.91
N GLY A 68 7.68 0.83 -13.59
CA GLY A 68 9.01 0.71 -12.97
C GLY A 68 9.52 1.99 -12.31
N ASP A 69 8.91 3.14 -12.58
CA ASP A 69 9.25 4.44 -11.95
C ASP A 69 8.23 4.85 -10.87
N ASP A 70 7.39 3.91 -10.47
CA ASP A 70 6.31 4.09 -9.51
C ASP A 70 6.80 4.06 -8.06
N LYS A 71 6.03 4.71 -7.18
CA LYS A 71 6.40 4.87 -5.79
C LYS A 71 5.24 4.56 -4.85
N ILE A 72 5.54 3.78 -3.81
CA ILE A 72 4.72 3.72 -2.61
C ILE A 72 5.48 4.45 -1.51
N THR A 73 4.80 5.35 -0.81
CA THR A 73 5.32 6.02 0.38
C THR A 73 4.48 5.59 1.58
N LEU A 74 5.13 5.11 2.64
CA LEU A 74 4.51 4.71 3.89
C LEU A 74 5.03 5.56 5.03
N ASN A 75 4.16 6.31 5.69
CA ASN A 75 4.58 7.21 6.77
C ASN A 75 5.83 8.07 6.40
N GLY A 76 5.86 8.59 5.17
CA GLY A 76 6.97 9.38 4.63
C GLY A 76 8.18 8.59 4.09
N THR A 77 8.25 7.27 4.32
CA THR A 77 9.31 6.40 3.79
C THR A 77 8.98 5.94 2.37
N ALA A 78 9.83 6.32 1.42
CA ALA A 78 9.79 5.87 0.04
C ALA A 78 10.22 4.41 -0.09
N LEU A 79 9.52 3.65 -0.93
CA LEU A 79 9.86 2.27 -1.23
C LEU A 79 10.21 2.10 -2.70
N THR A 80 11.27 1.34 -2.97
CA THR A 80 11.68 0.95 -4.32
C THR A 80 10.80 -0.22 -4.81
N MET A 81 10.28 -0.10 -6.03
CA MET A 81 9.23 -1.00 -6.55
C MET A 81 9.75 -2.03 -7.58
N PRO A 82 9.21 -3.25 -7.61
CA PRO A 82 9.39 -4.19 -8.71
C PRO A 82 8.51 -3.83 -9.93
N SER A 83 9.00 -4.10 -11.14
CA SER A 83 8.36 -3.73 -12.42
C SER A 83 7.32 -4.75 -12.93
N SER A 84 6.67 -5.53 -12.06
CA SER A 84 5.77 -6.63 -12.44
C SER A 84 4.34 -6.46 -11.89
N PRO A 85 3.30 -7.07 -12.51
CA PRO A 85 1.93 -6.98 -12.01
C PRO A 85 1.78 -7.72 -10.67
N GLY A 86 1.22 -7.01 -9.68
CA GLY A 86 1.14 -7.42 -8.29
C GLY A 86 2.35 -6.92 -7.49
N TRP A 87 2.13 -6.00 -6.56
CA TRP A 87 3.19 -5.48 -5.69
C TRP A 87 3.11 -6.12 -4.31
N SER A 88 4.14 -6.86 -3.94
CA SER A 88 4.41 -7.20 -2.55
C SER A 88 5.86 -6.83 -2.22
N SER A 89 6.04 -6.07 -1.14
CA SER A 89 7.37 -5.80 -0.59
C SER A 89 7.28 -5.72 0.93
N TYR A 90 8.28 -6.29 1.59
CA TYR A 90 8.45 -6.16 3.03
C TYR A 90 9.20 -4.87 3.33
N VAL A 91 8.67 -4.09 4.26
CA VAL A 91 9.23 -2.80 4.62
C VAL A 91 9.53 -2.77 6.11
N ASP A 92 10.72 -2.27 6.43
CA ASP A 92 11.05 -1.85 7.78
C ASP A 92 10.30 -0.54 8.06
N THR A 93 9.17 -0.64 8.75
CA THR A 93 8.45 0.54 9.20
C THR A 93 9.12 1.03 10.46
N GLY A 94 9.59 2.28 10.51
CA GLY A 94 10.08 2.91 11.76
C GLY A 94 9.00 3.10 12.83
N ILE A 95 7.86 2.41 12.70
CA ILE A 95 6.71 2.42 13.58
C ILE A 95 7.02 1.51 14.76
N THR A 96 7.15 2.11 15.94
CA THR A 96 7.50 1.40 17.18
C THR A 96 6.26 0.97 17.98
N THR A 97 5.05 1.28 17.51
CA THR A 97 3.80 0.99 18.21
C THR A 97 2.69 0.53 17.26
N TRP A 98 1.85 -0.41 17.69
CA TRP A 98 0.70 -0.90 16.93
C TRP A 98 -0.34 0.18 16.63
N ALA A 99 -0.51 1.15 17.53
CA ALA A 99 -1.37 2.32 17.29
C ALA A 99 -0.91 3.14 16.07
N GLY A 100 0.39 3.16 15.78
CA GLY A 100 0.93 3.79 14.57
C GLY A 100 0.65 3.01 13.27
N ILE A 101 0.31 1.71 13.35
CA ILE A 101 -0.11 0.92 12.19
C ILE A 101 -1.58 1.21 11.84
N VAL A 102 -2.44 1.39 12.83
CA VAL A 102 -3.89 1.64 12.60
C VAL A 102 -4.14 2.94 11.82
N ALA A 103 -3.30 3.95 12.04
CA ALA A 103 -3.34 5.22 11.33
C ALA A 103 -2.30 5.31 10.19
N LEU A 104 -1.82 4.16 9.69
CA LEU A 104 -0.82 4.15 8.62
C LEU A 104 -1.45 4.53 7.29
N ASP A 105 -1.17 5.75 6.85
CA ASP A 105 -1.47 6.17 5.49
C ASP A 105 -0.42 5.62 4.52
N ALA A 106 -0.88 5.00 3.44
CA ALA A 106 -0.04 4.66 2.29
C ALA A 106 -0.39 5.53 1.10
N THR A 107 0.63 6.08 0.47
CA THR A 107 0.52 6.93 -0.70
C THR A 107 1.08 6.18 -1.90
N VAL A 108 0.23 5.89 -2.88
CA VAL A 108 0.64 5.22 -4.12
C VAL A 108 0.64 6.26 -5.24
N GLN A 109 1.75 6.35 -5.98
CA GLN A 109 1.94 7.28 -7.08
C GLN A 109 2.43 6.52 -8.31
N PHE A 110 1.77 6.73 -9.45
CA PHE A 110 2.25 6.25 -10.74
C PHE A 110 2.77 7.35 -11.66
N THR A 111 3.82 7.00 -12.39
CA THR A 111 4.18 7.72 -13.61
C THR A 111 3.27 7.18 -14.71
N ALA A 112 2.66 8.07 -15.51
CA ALA A 112 1.58 7.66 -16.41
C ALA A 112 2.01 6.50 -17.32
N VAL A 113 1.22 5.41 -17.27
CA VAL A 113 1.41 4.24 -18.13
C VAL A 113 1.10 4.66 -19.57
N ALA A 114 2.04 4.41 -20.48
CA ALA A 114 1.90 4.70 -21.91
C ALA A 114 0.87 3.79 -22.60
#